data_AF-A0A3A6Q8T8-F1
#
_entry.id   AF-A0A3A6Q8T8-F1
#
_cell.length_a   1.000
_cell.length_b   1.000
_cell.length_c   1.000
_cell.angle_alpha   90.00
_cell.angle_beta   90.00
_cell.angle_gamma   90.00
#
_symmetry.space_group_name_H-M   'P 1'
#
loop_
_entity.id
_entity.type
_entity.pdbx_description
1 polymer ?
#
loop_
_entity_poly.entity_id
_entity_poly.type
_entity_poly.pdbx_seq_one_letter_code
_entity_poly.pdbx_strand_id
1 'polypeptide(L)'
;MHLETMTPADDWEPKPDTEAAIKALGAAEYTFHVWGGDWCIDCQHQLPAFGAALSYAGVDDDQIEHYPVEKDDDGSKTGPGVDEYGIEYIPTVVVKRDGEEVARFVESAPDSIAVTLGRDLHKISTPETTTTGE
;
A
#
# COMPACT_ATOMS: atom_id res chain seq x y z
N MET A 1 6.55 13.45 8.20
CA MET A 1 5.20 14.02 8.34
C MET A 1 4.23 12.86 8.29
N HIS A 2 3.20 12.83 9.13
CA HIS A 2 2.28 11.69 9.22
C HIS A 2 0.97 12.02 8.49
N LEU A 3 0.37 11.03 7.82
CA LEU A 3 -0.94 11.16 7.17
C LEU A 3 -2.02 10.78 8.17
N GLU A 4 -2.93 11.70 8.51
CA GLU A 4 -4.04 11.38 9.42
C GLU A 4 -4.93 10.27 8.84
N THR A 5 -5.05 10.26 7.50
CA THR A 5 -5.74 9.24 6.72
C THR A 5 -5.14 7.82 6.83
N MET A 6 -3.91 7.66 7.35
CA MET A 6 -3.33 6.34 7.62
C MET A 6 -3.64 5.81 9.03
N THR A 7 -4.37 6.57 9.85
CA THR A 7 -4.83 6.08 11.16
C THR A 7 -5.69 4.83 10.96
N PRO A 8 -5.35 3.68 11.59
CA PRO A 8 -6.11 2.44 11.46
C PRO A 8 -7.58 2.62 11.81
N ALA A 9 -8.47 2.10 10.96
CA ALA A 9 -9.89 2.05 11.28
C ALA A 9 -10.16 1.08 12.45
N ASP A 10 -10.89 1.53 13.48
CA ASP A 10 -11.19 0.73 14.68
C ASP A 10 -12.10 -0.49 14.41
N ASP A 11 -12.98 -0.40 13.41
CA ASP A 11 -13.97 -1.44 13.05
C ASP A 11 -13.62 -2.06 11.69
N TRP A 12 -12.41 -2.62 11.59
CA TRP A 12 -11.92 -3.26 10.38
C TRP A 12 -11.57 -4.73 10.63
N GLU A 13 -11.98 -5.57 9.70
CA GLU A 13 -11.66 -6.99 9.67
C GLU A 13 -11.33 -7.47 8.25
N PRO A 14 -10.44 -8.47 8.10
CA PRO A 14 -10.14 -9.05 6.80
C PRO A 14 -11.41 -9.69 6.22
N LYS A 15 -11.70 -9.40 4.94
CA LYS A 15 -12.77 -10.10 4.23
C LYS A 15 -12.46 -11.59 4.17
N PRO A 16 -13.49 -12.47 4.14
CA PRO A 16 -13.29 -13.89 3.90
C PRO A 16 -12.43 -14.11 2.65
N ASP A 17 -11.55 -15.11 2.72
CA ASP A 17 -10.60 -15.48 1.66
C ASP A 17 -9.49 -14.45 1.34
N THR A 18 -9.38 -13.36 2.12
CA THR A 18 -8.33 -12.35 1.94
C THR A 18 -7.23 -12.36 3.00
N GLU A 19 -7.40 -13.14 4.06
CA GLU A 19 -6.49 -13.18 5.21
C GLU A 19 -5.06 -13.56 4.82
N ALA A 20 -4.89 -14.53 3.92
CA ALA A 20 -3.57 -14.95 3.45
C ALA A 20 -2.82 -13.83 2.71
N ALA A 21 -3.54 -13.03 1.91
CA ALA A 21 -2.96 -11.86 1.25
C ALA A 21 -2.56 -10.81 2.27
N ILE A 22 -3.42 -10.52 3.24
CA ILE A 22 -3.14 -9.50 4.27
C ILE A 22 -1.92 -9.91 5.11
N LYS A 23 -1.84 -11.18 5.54
CA LYS A 23 -0.67 -11.70 6.27
C LYS A 23 0.62 -11.65 5.46
N ALA A 24 0.56 -11.68 4.13
CA ALA A 24 1.74 -11.55 3.28
C ALA A 24 2.40 -10.15 3.40
N LEU A 25 1.67 -9.12 3.82
CA LEU A 25 2.21 -7.78 4.07
C LEU A 25 3.27 -7.77 5.18
N GLY A 26 3.12 -8.65 6.18
CA GLY A 26 4.08 -8.81 7.29
C GLY A 26 5.01 -10.01 7.15
N ALA A 27 5.03 -10.68 5.98
CA ALA A 27 5.77 -11.94 5.82
C ALA A 27 7.29 -11.76 5.63
N ALA A 28 7.75 -10.54 5.35
CA ALA A 28 9.17 -10.20 5.24
C ALA A 28 9.42 -8.74 5.65
N GLU A 29 10.69 -8.35 5.64
CA GLU A 29 11.12 -6.96 5.90
C GLU A 29 10.78 -6.07 4.69
N TYR A 30 9.53 -5.63 4.65
CA TYR A 30 9.02 -4.69 3.65
C TYR A 30 9.00 -3.27 4.19
N THR A 31 9.16 -2.30 3.29
CA THR A 31 8.92 -0.87 3.57
C THR A 31 7.79 -0.37 2.67
N PHE A 32 6.77 0.22 3.27
CA PHE A 32 5.56 0.70 2.60
C PHE A 32 5.64 2.21 2.43
N HIS A 33 5.92 2.66 1.21
CA HIS A 33 5.90 4.08 0.87
C HIS A 33 4.49 4.46 0.43
N VAL A 34 3.82 5.33 1.19
CA VAL A 34 2.42 5.71 1.00
C VAL A 34 2.32 7.17 0.60
N TRP A 35 1.91 7.42 -0.64
CA TRP A 35 1.53 8.75 -1.12
C TRP A 35 0.03 8.95 -0.95
N GLY A 36 -0.34 9.95 -0.18
CA GLY A 36 -1.73 10.30 0.09
C GLY A 36 -1.87 11.76 0.45
N GLY A 37 -3.10 12.24 0.46
CA GLY A 37 -3.43 13.58 0.93
C GLY A 37 -4.66 13.54 1.80
N ASP A 38 -4.62 14.19 2.97
CA ASP A 38 -5.75 14.21 3.89
C ASP A 38 -6.98 14.96 3.34
N TRP A 39 -6.78 15.74 2.28
CA TRP A 39 -7.83 16.40 1.50
C TRP A 39 -8.50 15.48 0.45
N CYS A 40 -7.91 14.32 0.16
CA CYS A 40 -8.37 13.41 -0.90
C CYS A 40 -9.37 12.40 -0.35
N ILE A 41 -10.57 12.38 -0.93
CA ILE A 41 -11.69 11.51 -0.51
C ILE A 41 -11.30 10.03 -0.66
N ASP A 42 -10.63 9.65 -1.74
CA ASP A 42 -10.19 8.28 -1.95
C ASP A 42 -9.15 7.84 -0.91
N CYS A 43 -8.23 8.75 -0.54
CA CYS A 43 -7.29 8.51 0.56
C CYS A 43 -8.04 8.31 1.89
N GLN A 44 -9.00 9.19 2.21
CA GLN A 44 -9.82 9.09 3.43
C GLN A 44 -10.63 7.78 3.49
N HIS A 45 -11.05 7.24 2.35
CA HIS A 45 -11.82 6.00 2.29
C HIS A 45 -10.95 4.74 2.31
N GLN A 46 -9.78 4.76 1.68
CA GLN A 46 -8.98 3.55 1.48
C GLN A 46 -7.85 3.40 2.51
N LEU A 47 -7.20 4.49 2.91
CA LEU A 47 -6.00 4.43 3.77
C LEU A 47 -6.29 3.98 5.21
N PRO A 48 -7.43 4.31 5.86
CA PRO A 48 -7.69 3.81 7.21
C PRO A 48 -7.84 2.29 7.28
N ALA A 49 -8.50 1.70 6.27
CA ALA A 49 -8.62 0.26 6.13
C ALA A 49 -7.26 -0.39 5.78
N PHE A 50 -6.42 0.31 5.04
CA PHE A 50 -5.06 -0.15 4.76
C PHE A 50 -4.18 -0.13 6.02
N GLY A 51 -4.22 0.94 6.81
CA GLY A 51 -3.53 1.03 8.10
C GLY A 51 -3.95 -0.07 9.07
N ALA A 52 -5.25 -0.37 9.16
CA ALA A 52 -5.75 -1.50 9.95
C ALA A 52 -5.24 -2.85 9.44
N ALA A 53 -5.15 -3.04 8.12
CA ALA A 53 -4.61 -4.26 7.53
C ALA A 53 -3.12 -4.45 7.81
N LEU A 54 -2.33 -3.37 7.75
CA LEU A 54 -0.90 -3.40 8.10
C LEU A 54 -0.72 -3.77 9.58
N SER A 55 -1.49 -3.14 10.46
CA SER A 55 -1.47 -3.46 11.89
C SER A 55 -1.85 -4.92 12.15
N TYR A 56 -2.89 -5.43 11.49
CA TYR A 56 -3.29 -6.83 11.58
C TYR A 56 -2.22 -7.79 11.06
N ALA A 57 -1.50 -7.41 10.00
CA ALA A 57 -0.40 -8.19 9.45
C ALA A 57 0.87 -8.17 10.32
N GLY A 58 0.90 -7.34 11.37
CA GLY A 58 2.06 -7.17 12.24
C GLY A 58 3.17 -6.31 11.64
N VAL A 59 2.82 -5.39 10.73
CA VAL A 59 3.76 -4.41 10.19
C VAL A 59 3.91 -3.27 11.19
N ASP A 60 5.16 -2.97 11.58
CA ASP A 60 5.47 -1.87 12.48
C ASP A 60 5.38 -0.50 11.78
N ASP A 61 5.09 0.55 12.54
CA ASP A 61 4.97 1.93 12.00
C ASP A 61 6.28 2.42 11.36
N ASP A 62 7.44 1.99 11.89
CA ASP A 62 8.77 2.28 11.31
C ASP A 62 8.98 1.66 9.92
N GLN A 63 8.12 0.73 9.48
CA GLN A 63 8.12 0.18 8.13
C GLN A 63 7.23 0.97 7.17
N ILE A 64 6.54 2.01 7.65
CA ILE A 64 5.56 2.79 6.87
C ILE A 64 6.11 4.21 6.67
N GLU A 65 6.40 4.53 5.42
CA GLU A 65 6.92 5.84 5.03
C GLU A 65 5.79 6.68 4.44
N HIS A 66 5.45 7.78 5.09
CA HIS A 66 4.35 8.66 4.68
C HIS A 66 4.83 9.82 3.81
N TYR A 67 4.22 9.95 2.63
CA TYR A 67 4.49 11.00 1.67
C TYR A 67 3.23 11.85 1.47
N PRO A 68 3.08 12.96 2.22
CA PRO A 68 1.94 13.85 2.04
C PRO A 68 2.01 14.54 0.67
N VAL A 69 0.92 14.45 -0.07
CA VAL A 69 0.78 15.01 -1.41
C VAL A 69 -0.16 16.20 -1.37
N GLU A 70 0.26 17.29 -2.00
CA GLU A 70 -0.52 18.49 -2.24
C GLU A 70 -1.10 18.47 -3.67
N LYS A 71 -2.13 19.29 -3.88
CA LYS A 71 -2.73 19.48 -5.20
C LYS A 71 -2.58 20.94 -5.60
N ASP A 72 -1.89 21.17 -6.71
CA ASP A 72 -1.77 22.48 -7.31
C ASP A 72 -3.07 22.92 -8.01
N ASP A 73 -3.17 24.20 -8.33
CA ASP A 73 -4.29 24.80 -9.07
C ASP A 73 -4.55 24.13 -10.43
N ASP A 74 -3.50 23.64 -11.10
CA ASP A 74 -3.62 22.90 -12.38
C ASP A 74 -4.11 21.45 -12.19
N GLY A 75 -4.20 20.99 -10.94
CA GLY A 75 -4.62 19.63 -10.57
C GLY A 75 -3.47 18.62 -10.47
N SER A 76 -2.26 19.02 -10.83
CA SER A 76 -1.04 18.24 -10.61
C SER A 76 -0.83 17.93 -9.14
N LYS A 77 -0.15 16.82 -8.89
CA LYS A 77 0.25 16.38 -7.56
C LYS A 77 1.67 16.84 -7.31
N THR A 78 1.93 17.38 -6.12
CA THR A 78 3.27 17.79 -5.71
C THR A 78 3.55 17.32 -4.30
N GLY A 79 4.82 17.12 -3.97
CA GLY A 79 5.23 16.60 -2.67
C GLY A 79 6.51 15.77 -2.72
N PRO A 80 6.96 15.26 -1.57
CA PRO A 80 8.15 14.42 -1.48
C PRO A 80 7.97 13.14 -2.30
N GLY A 81 8.96 12.82 -3.13
CA GLY A 81 8.97 11.60 -3.95
C GLY A 81 7.96 11.55 -5.10
N VAL A 82 7.11 12.56 -5.29
CA VAL A 82 6.09 12.54 -6.36
C VAL A 82 6.72 12.41 -7.74
N ASP A 83 7.70 13.27 -8.06
CA ASP A 83 8.39 13.26 -9.35
C ASP A 83 9.30 12.02 -9.50
N GLU A 84 9.99 11.66 -8.42
CA GLU A 84 10.95 10.53 -8.40
C GLU A 84 10.27 9.18 -8.64
N TYR A 85 9.06 8.98 -8.11
CA TYR A 85 8.30 7.73 -8.23
C TYR A 85 7.22 7.75 -9.32
N GLY A 86 7.05 8.89 -10.00
CA GLY A 86 6.03 9.09 -11.04
C GLY A 86 4.61 9.03 -10.48
N ILE A 87 4.35 9.72 -9.37
CA ILE A 87 3.05 9.70 -8.68
C ILE A 87 2.09 10.69 -9.35
N GLU A 88 1.27 10.18 -10.26
CA GLU A 88 0.23 10.97 -10.93
C GLU A 88 -1.12 10.93 -10.17
N TYR A 89 -1.38 9.83 -9.48
CA TYR A 89 -2.64 9.55 -8.79
C TYR A 89 -2.42 9.14 -7.34
N ILE A 90 -3.40 9.44 -6.47
CA ILE A 90 -3.39 9.08 -5.05
C ILE A 90 -4.74 8.47 -4.65
N PRO A 91 -4.78 7.53 -3.68
CA PRO A 91 -3.63 6.99 -2.95
C PRO A 91 -2.73 6.10 -3.82
N THR A 92 -1.41 6.22 -3.64
CA THR A 92 -0.43 5.31 -4.26
C THR A 92 0.42 4.70 -3.17
N VAL A 93 0.64 3.39 -3.24
CA VAL A 93 1.48 2.66 -2.29
C VAL A 93 2.52 1.86 -3.05
N VAL A 94 3.79 2.06 -2.70
CA VAL A 94 4.91 1.28 -3.22
C VAL A 94 5.49 0.46 -2.08
N VAL A 95 5.64 -0.85 -2.31
CA VAL A 95 6.28 -1.76 -1.37
C VAL A 95 7.69 -2.03 -1.85
N LYS A 96 8.64 -1.80 -0.96
CA LYS A 96 10.05 -2.12 -1.20
C LYS A 96 10.52 -3.26 -0.33
N ARG A 97 11.44 -4.04 -0.87
CA ARG A 97 12.21 -5.07 -0.16
C ARG A 97 13.66 -4.96 -0.59
N ASP A 98 14.59 -4.91 0.35
CA ASP A 98 16.03 -4.78 0.06
C ASP A 98 16.37 -3.58 -0.86
N GLY A 99 15.56 -2.51 -0.79
CA GLY A 99 15.69 -1.31 -1.63
C GLY A 99 15.06 -1.40 -3.02
N GLU A 100 14.57 -2.57 -3.44
CA GLU A 100 13.91 -2.80 -4.72
C GLU A 100 12.39 -2.72 -4.58
N GLU A 101 11.71 -2.10 -5.55
CA GLU A 101 10.25 -2.09 -5.63
C GLU A 101 9.73 -3.47 -6.04
N VAL A 102 8.92 -4.09 -5.18
CA VAL A 102 8.39 -5.45 -5.39
C VAL A 102 6.88 -5.48 -5.65
N ALA A 103 6.15 -4.43 -5.25
CA ALA A 103 4.73 -4.27 -5.53
C ALA A 103 4.33 -2.79 -5.53
N ARG A 104 3.29 -2.44 -6.29
CA ARG A 104 2.74 -1.09 -6.38
C ARG A 104 1.23 -1.13 -6.52
N PHE A 105 0.54 -0.24 -5.81
CA PHE A 105 -0.88 0.06 -5.96
C PHE A 105 -1.03 1.53 -6.37
N VAL A 106 -1.88 1.82 -7.36
CA VAL A 106 -2.13 3.19 -7.85
C VAL A 106 -3.62 3.46 -7.90
N GLU A 107 -4.10 4.43 -7.11
CA GLU A 107 -5.46 4.99 -7.03
C GLU A 107 -6.59 3.99 -6.71
N SER A 108 -6.76 2.98 -7.55
CA SER A 108 -7.86 2.03 -7.46
C SER A 108 -7.48 0.68 -8.07
N ALA A 109 -8.00 -0.39 -7.47
CA ALA A 109 -7.96 -1.74 -8.00
C ALA A 109 -9.29 -2.44 -7.71
N PRO A 110 -9.56 -3.63 -8.29
CA PRO A 110 -10.75 -4.42 -7.97
C PRO A 110 -10.88 -4.77 -6.48
N ASP A 111 -9.75 -4.89 -5.79
CA ASP A 111 -9.67 -5.18 -4.36
C ASP A 111 -9.04 -4.00 -3.59
N SER A 112 -9.08 -4.07 -2.26
CA SER A 112 -8.43 -3.06 -1.41
C SER A 112 -6.91 -3.03 -1.61
N ILE A 113 -6.28 -1.93 -1.20
CA ILE A 113 -4.82 -1.74 -1.21
C ILE A 113 -4.11 -2.95 -0.59
N ALA A 114 -4.53 -3.32 0.62
CA ALA A 114 -3.96 -4.42 1.39
C ALA A 114 -4.01 -5.75 0.63
N VAL A 115 -5.15 -6.06 0.01
CA VAL A 115 -5.36 -7.33 -0.69
C VAL A 115 -4.60 -7.37 -2.00
N THR A 116 -4.58 -6.25 -2.73
CA THR A 116 -3.83 -6.12 -3.99
C THR A 116 -2.35 -6.35 -3.75
N LEU A 117 -1.75 -5.53 -2.87
CA LEU A 117 -0.33 -5.65 -2.51
C LEU A 117 -0.03 -7.03 -1.90
N GLY A 118 -0.85 -7.49 -0.97
CA GLY A 118 -0.70 -8.78 -0.32
C GLY A 118 -0.65 -9.96 -1.30
N ARG A 119 -1.48 -9.93 -2.35
CA ARG A 119 -1.45 -10.96 -3.40
C ARG A 119 -0.16 -10.92 -4.21
N ASP A 120 0.34 -9.74 -4.55
CA ASP A 120 1.60 -9.62 -5.28
C ASP A 120 2.79 -10.07 -4.42
N LEU A 121 2.82 -9.69 -3.15
CA LEU A 121 3.82 -10.16 -2.19
C LEU A 121 3.76 -11.68 -1.96
N HIS A 122 2.55 -12.25 -1.96
CA HIS A 122 2.39 -13.70 -1.84
C HIS A 122 3.03 -14.44 -3.03
N LYS A 123 2.79 -13.98 -4.26
CA LYS A 123 3.34 -14.58 -5.49
C LYS A 123 4.87 -14.57 -5.53
N ILE A 124 5.51 -13.52 -4.99
CA ILE A 124 6.98 -13.44 -4.98
C ILE A 124 7.59 -14.24 -3.82
N SER A 125 6.85 -14.43 -2.72
CA SER A 125 7.31 -15.21 -1.57
C SER A 125 7.14 -16.71 -1.75
N THR A 126 6.16 -17.13 -2.56
CA THR A 126 6.07 -18.51 -3.02
C THR A 126 6.71 -18.56 -4.41
N PRO A 127 7.96 -18.99 -4.57
CA PRO A 127 8.44 -19.37 -5.89
C PRO A 127 7.61 -20.57 -6.34
N GLU A 128 6.47 -20.32 -6.99
CA GLU A 128 5.80 -21.34 -7.75
C GLU A 128 6.78 -21.76 -8.82
N THR A 129 7.33 -22.95 -8.61
CA THR A 129 8.07 -23.72 -9.59
C THR A 129 7.17 -23.85 -10.81
N THR A 130 7.29 -22.91 -11.75
CA THR A 130 6.66 -23.05 -13.06
C THR A 130 7.48 -24.06 -13.84
N THR A 131 7.18 -25.33 -13.55
CA THR A 131 7.49 -26.47 -14.39
C THR A 131 6.93 -26.18 -15.78
N THR A 132 7.84 -26.00 -16.73
CA THR A 132 7.56 -26.21 -18.16
C THR A 132 7.09 -27.66 -18.37
N GLY A 133 5.94 -27.82 -19.00
CA GLY A 133 5.36 -29.07 -19.52
C GLY A 133 3.87 -28.79 -19.74
N GLU A 134 3.31 -28.80 -20.94
CA GLU A 134 3.51 -29.71 -22.09
C GLU A 134 3.16 -29.00 -23.41
#